data_AF-A0A4R6LIY7-F1
#
_entry.id   AF-A0A4R6LIY7-F1
#
_cell.length_a   1.000
_cell.length_b   1.000
_cell.length_c   1.000
_cell.angle_alpha   90.00
_cell.angle_beta   90.00
_cell.angle_gamma   90.00
#
_symmetry.space_group_name_H-M   'P 1'
#
loop_
_entity.id
_entity.type
_entity.pdbx_description
1 polymer ?
#
loop_
_entity_poly.entity_id
_entity_poly.type
_entity_poly.pdbx_seq_one_letter_code
_entity_poly.pdbx_strand_id
1 'polypeptide(L)'
;MKTIDKYLFQALDNYPYWLEGTIESLDYAFSYNDKNTMVLCLYGRIQTEQLWNYEEAKSYFQQALAINIHALEVYPYYLQTLILNEDYEEAQKLIDFALTIKGINKSEIYVKKAILFEAQQEFKNALKEIKNAKLFTLQAAFDSDITEVEKRIQSKIDLLKKKVKKSKKDSKKKTK
;
A
#
# COMPACT_ATOMS: atom_id res chain seq x y z
N MET A 1 8.44 3.28 30.50
CA MET A 1 7.92 2.57 29.31
C MET A 1 6.70 1.81 29.76
N LYS A 2 5.51 2.04 29.18
CA LYS A 2 4.32 1.26 29.55
C LYS A 2 4.55 -0.19 29.10
N THR A 3 3.94 -1.16 29.80
CA THR A 3 4.10 -2.59 29.46
C THR A 3 3.73 -2.89 28.01
N ILE A 4 2.70 -2.23 27.48
CA ILE A 4 2.31 -2.32 26.08
C ILE A 4 3.40 -1.83 25.11
N ASP A 5 4.09 -0.73 25.43
CA ASP A 5 5.12 -0.16 24.56
C ASP A 5 6.25 -1.16 24.36
N LYS A 6 6.57 -1.97 25.38
CA LYS A 6 7.58 -3.03 25.30
C LYS A 6 7.22 -4.07 24.25
N TYR A 7 6.06 -4.69 24.38
CA TYR A 7 5.66 -5.78 23.51
C TYR A 7 5.39 -5.30 22.08
N LEU A 8 4.83 -4.10 21.92
CA LEU A 8 4.66 -3.48 20.61
C LEU A 8 6.01 -3.23 19.93
N PHE A 9 7.02 -2.68 20.63
CA PHE A 9 8.33 -2.44 20.04
C PHE A 9 9.03 -3.76 19.68
N GLN A 10 8.92 -4.79 20.53
CA GLN A 10 9.44 -6.12 20.20
C GLN A 10 8.78 -6.69 18.94
N ALA A 11 7.45 -6.56 18.81
CA ALA A 11 6.75 -7.00 17.61
C ALA A 11 7.21 -6.23 16.36
N LEU A 12 7.38 -4.90 16.46
CA LEU A 12 7.85 -4.07 15.36
C LEU A 12 9.30 -4.35 14.95
N ASP A 13 10.20 -4.58 15.92
CA ASP A 13 11.61 -4.93 15.66
C ASP A 13 11.74 -6.32 15.01
N ASN A 14 10.88 -7.26 15.40
CA ASN A 14 10.88 -8.62 14.84
C ASN A 14 10.32 -8.66 13.41
N TYR A 15 9.37 -7.78 13.08
CA TYR A 15 8.68 -7.81 11.79
C TYR A 15 9.50 -7.15 10.67
N PRO A 16 9.61 -7.75 9.46
CA PRO A 16 8.96 -8.98 9.01
C PRO A 16 9.83 -10.26 9.12
N TYR A 17 10.98 -10.20 9.79
CA TYR A 17 12.01 -11.25 9.68
C TYR A 17 11.79 -12.45 10.62
N TRP A 18 11.18 -12.24 11.78
CA TRP A 18 10.86 -13.30 12.75
C TRP A 18 9.37 -13.31 13.08
N LEU A 19 8.60 -14.05 12.28
CA LEU A 19 7.14 -14.04 12.34
C LEU A 19 6.59 -14.60 13.67
N GLU A 20 7.14 -15.69 14.17
CA GLU A 20 6.71 -16.29 15.45
C GLU A 20 6.89 -15.32 16.62
N GLY A 21 8.08 -14.72 16.76
CA GLY A 21 8.33 -13.72 17.80
C GLY A 21 7.56 -12.41 17.59
N THR A 22 7.21 -12.08 16.35
CA THR A 22 6.27 -10.98 16.06
C THR A 22 4.90 -11.29 16.64
N ILE A 23 4.33 -12.46 16.32
CA ILE A 23 2.98 -12.85 16.75
C ILE A 23 2.92 -12.97 18.28
N GLU A 24 3.89 -13.64 18.91
CA GLU A 24 3.93 -13.78 20.37
C GLU A 24 3.94 -12.40 21.05
N SER A 25 4.84 -11.51 20.63
CA SER A 25 4.94 -10.16 21.19
C SER A 25 3.67 -9.34 20.91
N LEU A 26 3.10 -9.50 19.71
CA LEU A 26 1.91 -8.77 19.31
C LEU A 26 0.67 -9.21 20.10
N ASP A 27 0.50 -10.51 20.35
CA ASP A 27 -0.57 -11.08 21.19
C ASP A 27 -0.47 -10.55 22.62
N TYR A 28 0.74 -10.48 23.19
CA TYR A 28 0.94 -9.82 24.47
C TYR A 28 0.52 -8.35 24.41
N ALA A 29 0.97 -7.58 23.43
CA ALA A 29 0.60 -6.16 23.29
C ALA A 29 -0.93 -5.97 23.17
N PHE A 30 -1.58 -6.82 22.38
CA PHE A 30 -3.04 -6.84 22.20
C PHE A 30 -3.78 -7.15 23.51
N SER A 31 -3.31 -8.13 24.28
CA SER A 31 -3.92 -8.48 25.57
C SER A 31 -3.92 -7.31 26.58
N TYR A 32 -2.97 -6.37 26.48
CA TYR A 32 -2.93 -5.17 27.31
C TYR A 32 -3.82 -4.03 26.80
N ASN A 33 -3.98 -3.91 25.48
CA ASN A 33 -4.86 -2.92 24.86
C ASN A 33 -5.23 -3.35 23.44
N ASP A 34 -6.41 -3.92 23.30
CA ASP A 34 -7.03 -4.33 22.04
C ASP A 34 -7.40 -3.14 21.13
N LYS A 35 -7.38 -1.91 21.67
CA LYS A 35 -7.68 -0.67 20.93
C LYS A 35 -6.43 0.10 20.49
N ASN A 36 -5.23 -0.46 20.65
CA ASN A 36 -4.04 0.21 20.14
C ASN A 36 -3.99 0.13 18.59
N THR A 37 -4.00 1.29 17.92
CA THR A 37 -4.05 1.34 16.45
C THR A 37 -2.80 0.78 15.78
N MET A 38 -1.62 0.89 16.40
CA MET A 38 -0.39 0.30 15.87
C MET A 38 -0.41 -1.23 15.97
N VAL A 39 -0.97 -1.78 17.05
CA VAL A 39 -1.16 -3.24 17.21
C VAL A 39 -2.11 -3.77 16.13
N LEU A 40 -3.28 -3.15 15.99
CA LEU A 40 -4.25 -3.51 14.95
C LEU A 40 -3.67 -3.36 13.54
N CYS A 41 -2.91 -2.28 13.29
CA CYS A 41 -2.22 -2.08 12.02
C CYS A 41 -1.23 -3.20 11.73
N LEU A 42 -0.44 -3.64 12.72
CA LEU A 42 0.52 -4.73 12.53
C LEU A 42 -0.17 -6.07 12.27
N TYR A 43 -1.30 -6.38 12.94
CA TYR A 43 -2.11 -7.55 12.58
C TYR A 43 -2.63 -7.46 11.15
N GLY A 44 -3.17 -6.31 10.73
CA GLY A 44 -3.64 -6.10 9.36
C GLY A 44 -2.53 -6.32 8.32
N ARG A 45 -1.31 -5.86 8.63
CA ARG A 45 -0.12 -6.12 7.81
C ARG A 45 0.24 -7.59 7.74
N ILE A 46 0.28 -8.31 8.86
CA ILE A 46 0.56 -9.76 8.87
C ILE A 46 -0.46 -10.51 8.01
N GLN A 47 -1.76 -10.21 8.18
CA GLN A 47 -2.82 -10.82 7.39
C GLN A 47 -2.65 -10.55 5.88
N THR A 48 -2.26 -9.33 5.51
CA THR A 48 -2.06 -8.93 4.10
C THR A 48 -0.80 -9.52 3.49
N GLU A 49 0.33 -9.35 4.18
CA GLU A 49 1.68 -9.55 3.63
C GLU A 49 2.17 -11.00 3.80
N GLN A 50 1.73 -11.69 4.86
CA GLN A 50 2.21 -13.04 5.18
C GLN A 50 1.16 -14.13 4.95
N LEU A 51 -0.13 -13.81 5.13
CA LEU A 51 -1.21 -14.78 5.07
C LEU A 51 -2.12 -14.61 3.85
N TRP A 52 -1.97 -13.52 3.10
CA TRP A 52 -2.83 -13.16 1.95
C TRP A 52 -4.33 -13.18 2.29
N ASN A 53 -4.68 -12.95 3.55
CA ASN A 53 -6.06 -12.91 4.04
C ASN A 53 -6.55 -11.47 4.08
N TYR A 54 -6.94 -10.96 2.91
CA TYR A 54 -7.24 -9.55 2.74
C TYR A 54 -8.51 -9.08 3.45
N GLU A 55 -9.55 -9.92 3.56
CA GLU A 55 -10.78 -9.54 4.27
C GLU A 55 -10.56 -9.38 5.78
N GLU A 56 -9.78 -10.29 6.38
CA GLU A 56 -9.39 -10.16 7.78
C GLU A 56 -8.49 -8.94 8.00
N ALA A 57 -7.54 -8.70 7.09
CA ALA A 57 -6.71 -7.51 7.14
C ALA A 57 -7.53 -6.21 7.10
N LYS A 58 -8.52 -6.13 6.19
CA LYS A 58 -9.45 -5.00 6.08
C LYS A 58 -10.17 -4.76 7.41
N SER A 59 -10.66 -5.82 8.05
CA SER A 59 -11.30 -5.72 9.37
C SER A 59 -10.39 -5.06 10.41
N TYR A 60 -9.12 -5.48 10.52
CA TYR A 60 -8.17 -4.87 11.46
C TYR A 60 -7.90 -3.39 11.16
N PHE A 61 -7.71 -3.03 9.89
CA PHE A 61 -7.48 -1.63 9.52
C PHE A 61 -8.71 -0.75 9.75
N GLN A 62 -9.91 -1.25 9.45
CA GLN A 62 -11.17 -0.55 9.72
C GLN A 62 -11.39 -0.34 11.22
N GLN A 63 -11.11 -1.36 12.03
CA GLN A 63 -11.15 -1.24 13.50
C GLN A 63 -10.18 -0.16 14.00
N ALA A 64 -8.94 -0.14 13.49
CA ALA A 64 -7.96 0.87 13.86
C ALA A 64 -8.43 2.30 13.51
N LEU A 65 -8.98 2.51 12.31
CA LEU A 65 -9.50 3.82 11.88
C LEU A 65 -10.80 4.22 12.59
N ALA A 66 -11.63 3.26 12.99
CA ALA A 66 -12.81 3.51 13.81
C ALA A 66 -12.43 4.00 15.22
N ILE A 67 -11.32 3.49 15.78
CA ILE A 67 -10.78 3.95 17.06
C ILE A 67 -10.16 5.35 16.93
N ASN A 68 -9.32 5.55 15.90
CA ASN A 68 -8.68 6.83 15.64
C ASN A 68 -8.53 7.06 14.14
N ILE A 69 -9.36 7.93 13.60
CA ILE A 69 -9.31 8.32 12.19
C ILE A 69 -8.00 9.01 11.81
N HIS A 70 -7.25 9.53 12.79
CA HIS A 70 -5.93 10.14 12.62
C HIS A 70 -4.77 9.15 12.87
N ALA A 71 -5.02 7.84 12.87
CA ALA A 71 -3.97 6.81 12.86
C ALA A 71 -3.26 6.78 11.50
N LEU A 72 -2.33 7.73 11.30
CA LEU A 72 -1.65 7.97 10.03
C LEU A 72 -0.90 6.73 9.51
N GLU A 73 -0.39 5.90 10.43
CA GLU A 73 0.32 4.67 10.15
C GLU A 73 -0.52 3.61 9.42
N VAL A 74 -1.86 3.69 9.49
CA VAL A 74 -2.76 2.67 8.93
C VAL A 74 -2.93 2.85 7.41
N TYR A 75 -3.02 4.10 6.95
CA TYR A 75 -3.46 4.41 5.59
C TYR A 75 -2.64 3.74 4.48
N PRO A 76 -1.30 3.76 4.49
CA PRO A 76 -0.52 3.19 3.39
C PRO A 76 -0.69 1.67 3.25
N TYR A 77 -0.84 0.97 4.38
CA TYR A 77 -1.01 -0.49 4.41
C TYR A 77 -2.44 -0.89 4.07
N TYR A 78 -3.43 -0.16 4.59
CA TYR A 78 -4.83 -0.43 4.24
C TYR A 78 -5.07 -0.18 2.75
N LEU A 79 -4.56 0.92 2.20
CA LEU A 79 -4.62 1.17 0.76
C LEU A 79 -3.96 0.08 -0.08
N GLN A 80 -2.80 -0.42 0.36
CA GLN A 80 -2.13 -1.53 -0.32
C GLN A 80 -3.01 -2.78 -0.33
N THR A 81 -3.65 -3.07 0.80
CA THR A 81 -4.53 -4.23 0.99
C THR A 81 -5.73 -4.16 0.06
N LEU A 82 -6.42 -3.01 0.01
CA LEU A 82 -7.55 -2.81 -0.89
C LEU A 82 -7.15 -2.96 -2.36
N ILE A 83 -5.99 -2.42 -2.75
CA ILE A 83 -5.49 -2.56 -4.14
C ILE A 83 -5.16 -4.02 -4.47
N LEU A 84 -4.54 -4.77 -3.54
CA LEU A 84 -4.21 -6.18 -3.73
C LEU A 84 -5.45 -7.07 -3.79
N ASN A 85 -6.49 -6.73 -3.03
CA ASN A 85 -7.78 -7.41 -3.04
C ASN A 85 -8.70 -6.98 -4.20
N GLU A 86 -8.23 -6.09 -5.07
CA GLU A 86 -8.99 -5.51 -6.18
C GLU A 86 -10.22 -4.66 -5.78
N ASP A 87 -10.27 -4.20 -4.53
CA ASP A 87 -11.30 -3.28 -3.98
C ASP A 87 -11.06 -1.83 -4.42
N TYR A 88 -11.00 -1.60 -5.73
CA TYR A 88 -10.53 -0.34 -6.31
C TYR A 88 -11.39 0.89 -5.97
N GLU A 89 -12.71 0.73 -5.89
CA GLU A 89 -13.61 1.82 -5.53
C GLU A 89 -13.42 2.28 -4.08
N GLU A 90 -13.23 1.33 -3.17
CA GLU A 90 -12.96 1.59 -1.76
C GLU A 90 -11.58 2.24 -1.60
N ALA A 91 -10.56 1.72 -2.30
CA ALA A 91 -9.23 2.31 -2.33
C ALA A 91 -9.27 3.77 -2.79
N GLN A 92 -10.01 4.08 -3.86
CA GLN A 92 -10.13 5.45 -4.37
C GLN A 92 -10.77 6.40 -3.35
N LYS A 93 -11.87 5.97 -2.71
CA LYS A 93 -12.53 6.76 -1.64
C LYS A 93 -11.58 7.01 -0.46
N LEU A 94 -10.83 6.00 -0.04
CA LEU A 94 -9.87 6.11 1.06
C LEU A 94 -8.71 7.03 0.69
N ILE A 95 -8.20 6.99 -0.55
CA ILE A 95 -7.17 7.91 -1.04
C ILE A 95 -7.65 9.36 -0.96
N ASP A 96 -8.84 9.63 -1.48
CA ASP A 96 -9.38 10.99 -1.52
C ASP A 96 -9.58 11.54 -0.11
N PHE A 97 -10.05 10.70 0.82
CA PHE A 97 -10.12 11.05 2.24
C PHE A 97 -8.73 11.26 2.86
N ALA A 98 -7.80 10.32 2.67
CA ALA A 98 -6.46 10.37 3.26
C ALA A 98 -5.71 11.67 2.89
N LEU A 99 -5.83 12.14 1.64
CA LEU A 99 -5.22 13.39 1.18
C LEU A 99 -5.72 14.65 1.90
N THR A 100 -6.88 14.59 2.55
CA THR A 100 -7.42 15.69 3.38
C THR A 100 -6.86 15.72 4.80
N ILE A 101 -6.24 14.63 5.27
CA ILE A 101 -5.79 14.49 6.65
C ILE A 101 -4.51 15.28 6.89
N LYS A 102 -4.50 16.10 7.94
CA LYS A 102 -3.31 16.83 8.36
C LYS A 102 -2.24 15.86 8.88
N GLY A 103 -1.01 16.01 8.40
CA GLY A 103 0.14 15.20 8.84
C GLY A 103 0.35 13.92 8.04
N ILE A 104 -0.59 13.54 7.16
CA ILE A 104 -0.41 12.38 6.27
C ILE A 104 0.79 12.57 5.35
N ASN A 105 1.51 11.48 5.07
CA ASN A 105 2.53 11.48 4.04
C ASN A 105 1.88 11.50 2.65
N LYS A 106 1.62 12.70 2.13
CA LYS A 106 0.95 12.88 0.83
C LYS A 106 1.68 12.20 -0.31
N SER A 107 3.02 12.22 -0.30
CA SER A 107 3.82 11.56 -1.33
C SER A 107 3.48 10.07 -1.42
N GLU A 108 3.47 9.39 -0.27
CA GLU A 108 3.13 7.96 -0.19
C GLU A 108 1.69 7.67 -0.62
N ILE A 109 0.73 8.52 -0.27
CA ILE A 109 -0.66 8.38 -0.73
C ILE A 109 -0.76 8.53 -2.26
N TYR A 110 -0.03 9.46 -2.88
CA TYR A 110 0.05 9.57 -4.33
C TYR A 110 0.71 8.37 -4.99
N VAL A 111 1.72 7.75 -4.35
CA VAL A 111 2.29 6.47 -4.81
C VAL A 111 1.22 5.38 -4.80
N LYS A 112 0.43 5.26 -3.74
CA LYS A 112 -0.69 4.28 -3.70
C LYS A 112 -1.73 4.57 -4.78
N LYS A 113 -2.05 5.84 -5.05
CA LYS A 113 -2.93 6.22 -6.16
C LYS A 113 -2.35 5.87 -7.54
N ALA A 114 -1.05 6.03 -7.73
CA ALA A 114 -0.38 5.57 -8.94
C ALA A 114 -0.46 4.05 -9.10
N ILE A 115 -0.29 3.29 -8.01
CA ILE A 115 -0.40 1.82 -8.02
C ILE A 115 -1.85 1.38 -8.29
N LEU A 116 -2.85 2.08 -7.76
CA LEU A 116 -4.27 1.83 -8.08
C LEU A 116 -4.52 1.97 -9.59
N PHE A 117 -4.11 3.09 -10.19
CA PHE A 117 -4.23 3.28 -11.63
C PHE A 117 -3.39 2.28 -12.43
N GLU A 118 -2.22 1.88 -11.90
CA GLU A 118 -1.40 0.82 -12.50
C GLU A 118 -2.13 -0.53 -12.55
N ALA A 119 -2.83 -0.90 -11.47
CA ALA A 119 -3.64 -2.12 -11.38
C ALA A 119 -4.81 -2.10 -12.37
N GLN A 120 -5.46 -0.94 -12.53
CA GLN A 120 -6.52 -0.71 -13.52
C GLN A 120 -6.00 -0.53 -14.96
N GLN A 121 -4.69 -0.63 -15.18
CA GLN A 121 -4.02 -0.42 -16.48
C GLN A 121 -4.16 1.01 -17.05
N GLU A 122 -4.52 1.97 -16.21
CA GLU A 122 -4.60 3.40 -16.53
C GLU A 122 -3.22 4.09 -16.43
N PHE A 123 -2.23 3.57 -17.17
CA PHE A 123 -0.83 3.96 -16.99
C PHE A 123 -0.55 5.46 -17.18
N LYS A 124 -1.33 6.16 -18.00
CA LYS A 124 -1.20 7.62 -18.15
C LYS A 124 -1.59 8.36 -16.88
N ASN A 125 -2.64 7.93 -16.20
CA ASN A 125 -3.07 8.50 -14.94
C ASN A 125 -2.08 8.10 -13.83
N ALA A 126 -1.62 6.85 -13.82
CA ALA A 126 -0.57 6.40 -12.92
C ALA A 126 0.69 7.30 -12.97
N LEU A 127 1.20 7.60 -14.17
CA LEU A 127 2.36 8.50 -14.33
C LEU A 127 2.08 9.96 -13.92
N LYS A 128 0.83 10.43 -13.96
CA LYS A 128 0.49 11.76 -13.41
C LYS A 128 0.60 11.75 -11.89
N GLU A 129 0.09 10.70 -11.24
CA GLU A 129 0.16 10.59 -9.79
C GLU A 129 1.59 10.37 -9.29
N ILE A 130 2.45 9.70 -10.06
CA ILE A 130 3.89 9.66 -9.77
C ILE A 130 4.52 11.07 -9.76
N LYS A 131 4.12 11.96 -10.68
CA LYS A 131 4.59 13.35 -10.65
C LYS A 131 4.09 14.08 -9.40
N ASN A 132 2.84 13.85 -9.01
CA ASN A 132 2.32 14.39 -7.75
C ASN A 132 3.13 13.86 -6.56
N ALA A 133 3.40 12.56 -6.47
CA ALA A 133 4.23 11.98 -5.43
C ALA A 133 5.58 12.70 -5.31
N LYS A 134 6.31 12.86 -6.43
CA LYS A 134 7.60 13.58 -6.46
C LYS A 134 7.50 15.03 -5.97
N LEU A 135 6.41 15.74 -6.27
CA LEU A 135 6.21 17.13 -5.82
C LEU A 135 5.98 17.23 -4.31
N PHE A 136 5.38 16.21 -3.70
CA PHE A 136 5.07 16.17 -2.27
C PHE A 136 6.13 15.44 -1.43
N THR A 137 7.16 14.87 -2.06
CA THR A 137 8.26 14.23 -1.34
C THR A 137 9.09 15.28 -0.59
N LEU A 138 9.29 15.06 0.70
CA LEU A 138 10.09 15.94 1.56
C LEU A 138 11.42 15.31 2.00
N GLN A 139 11.64 14.03 1.73
CA GLN A 139 12.84 13.28 2.14
C GLN A 139 13.35 12.44 0.98
N ALA A 140 14.66 12.51 0.72
CA ALA A 140 15.30 11.78 -0.38
C ALA A 140 15.13 10.25 -0.27
N ALA A 141 14.96 9.71 0.94
CA ALA A 141 14.76 8.26 1.15
C ALA A 141 13.50 7.73 0.44
N PHE A 142 12.49 8.55 0.19
CA PHE A 142 11.27 8.14 -0.52
C PHE A 142 11.38 8.23 -2.05
N ASP A 143 12.46 8.81 -2.59
CA ASP A 143 12.63 8.96 -4.04
C ASP A 143 12.92 7.62 -4.74
N SER A 144 13.53 6.65 -4.04
CA SER A 144 13.79 5.31 -4.58
C SER A 144 12.49 4.62 -4.97
N ASP A 145 11.53 4.58 -4.05
CA ASP A 145 10.28 3.84 -4.21
C ASP A 145 9.45 4.44 -5.34
N ILE A 146 9.35 5.76 -5.38
CA ILE A 146 8.64 6.49 -6.44
C ILE A 146 9.27 6.18 -7.81
N THR A 147 10.61 6.16 -7.88
CA THR A 147 11.35 5.88 -9.11
C THR A 147 11.17 4.42 -9.55
N GLU A 148 11.11 3.47 -8.63
CA GLU A 148 10.86 2.06 -8.95
C GLU A 148 9.45 1.83 -9.50
N VAL A 149 8.44 2.43 -8.87
CA VAL A 149 7.05 2.37 -9.36
C VAL A 149 6.95 3.02 -10.75
N GLU A 150 7.59 4.16 -10.96
CA GLU A 150 7.64 4.83 -12.27
C GLU A 150 8.26 3.93 -13.35
N LYS A 151 9.42 3.33 -13.06
CA LYS A 151 10.11 2.39 -13.96
C LYS A 151 9.24 1.18 -14.28
N ARG A 152 8.54 0.64 -13.29
CA ARG A 152 7.63 -0.50 -13.46
C ARG A 152 6.47 -0.14 -14.39
N ILE A 153 5.81 0.99 -14.16
CA ILE A 153 4.73 1.50 -15.03
C ILE A 153 5.23 1.72 -16.46
N GLN A 154 6.39 2.36 -16.62
CA GLN A 154 6.97 2.64 -17.94
C GLN A 154 7.30 1.35 -18.69
N SER A 155 7.84 0.35 -17.99
CA SER A 155 8.12 -0.97 -18.55
C SER A 155 6.85 -1.67 -19.06
N LYS A 156 5.74 -1.58 -18.30
CA LYS A 156 4.42 -2.12 -18.72
C LYS A 156 3.89 -1.42 -19.98
N ILE A 157 4.01 -0.10 -20.07
CA ILE A 157 3.64 0.67 -21.28
C ILE A 157 4.42 0.17 -22.51
N ASP A 158 5.73 -0.04 -22.37
CA ASP A 158 6.58 -0.42 -23.49
C ASP A 158 6.31 -1.86 -23.96
N LEU A 159 5.95 -2.76 -23.04
CA LEU A 159 5.46 -4.11 -23.39
C LEU A 159 4.19 -4.05 -24.25
N LEU A 160 3.23 -3.19 -23.91
CA LEU A 160 1.99 -3.02 -24.67
C LEU A 160 2.23 -2.44 -26.06
N LYS A 161 3.13 -1.44 -26.18
CA LYS A 161 3.52 -0.88 -27.48
C LYS A 161 4.16 -1.92 -28.40
N LYS A 162 5.03 -2.80 -27.85
CA LYS A 162 5.67 -3.89 -28.61
C LYS A 162 4.64 -4.90 -29.14
N LYS A 163 3.62 -5.27 -28.36
CA LYS A 163 2.52 -6.14 -28.80
C LYS A 163 1.73 -5.56 -29.98
N VAL A 164 1.41 -4.27 -29.95
CA VAL A 164 0.71 -3.58 -31.06
C VAL A 164 1.56 -3.54 -32.35
N LYS A 165 2.88 -3.36 -32.24
CA LYS A 165 3.77 -3.37 -33.42
C LYS A 165 3.89 -4.77 -34.06
N LYS A 166 3.90 -5.84 -33.26
CA LYS A 166 3.99 -7.23 -33.76
C LYS A 166 2.72 -7.66 -34.49
N SER A 167 1.54 -7.41 -33.90
CA SER A 167 0.25 -7.72 -34.52
C SER A 167 0.03 -7.03 -35.88
N LYS A 168 0.44 -5.75 -36.01
CA LYS A 168 0.39 -5.03 -37.30
C LYS A 168 1.34 -5.57 -38.37
N LYS A 169 2.45 -6.23 -37.99
CA LYS A 169 3.39 -6.87 -38.93
C LYS A 169 2.85 -8.20 -39.43
N ASP A 170 2.22 -8.98 -38.55
CA ASP A 170 1.63 -10.28 -38.90
C ASP A 170 0.36 -10.13 -39.76
N SER A 171 -0.47 -9.10 -39.51
CA SER A 171 -1.62 -8.82 -40.36
C SER A 171 -1.23 -8.42 -41.79
N LYS A 172 -0.16 -7.61 -41.95
CA LYS A 172 0.39 -7.23 -43.27
C LYS A 172 1.06 -8.39 -44.03
N LYS A 173 1.52 -9.44 -43.34
CA LYS A 173 2.07 -10.65 -43.97
C LYS A 173 1.00 -11.62 -44.47
N LYS A 174 -0.20 -11.61 -43.87
CA LYS A 174 -1.34 -12.46 -44.30
C LYS A 174 -2.17 -11.88 -45.45
N THR A 175 -1.95 -10.61 -45.82
CA THR A 175 -2.64 -9.92 -46.92
C THR A 175 -1.82 -9.89 -48.22
N LYS A 176 -0.67 -10.58 -48.26
CA LYS A 176 0.12 -10.86 -49.46
C LYS A 176 0.11 -12.36 -49.71
#